data_AF-A0A7S3ET33-F1
#
_entry.id   AF-A0A7S3ET33-F1
#
_cell.length_a   1.000
_cell.length_b   1.000
_cell.length_c   1.000
_cell.angle_alpha   90.00
_cell.angle_beta   90.00
_cell.angle_gamma   90.00
#
_symmetry.space_group_name_H-M   'P 1'
#
loop_
_entity.id
_entity.type
_entity.pdbx_description
1 polymer ?
#
loop_
_entity_poly.entity_id
_entity_poly.type
_entity_poly.pdbx_seq_one_letter_code
_entity_poly.pdbx_strand_id
1 'polypeptide(L)'
;GGDALRHAHVLVIALAAPFALAPSHLPLDIDSPAVVEHVAWLTFPANRSRGPLQPFSESTPLQLAPNLFADTAVAHISPIVPLTPLVESAAFVAPRAAAGFVLLGEKGKLVPISVHRFVSLLPSARGSDVVVSLRGDPSEVVEVEFATRAAPSAEWTLGSVKCVIGAGGTAIAQLIGGTCAPAGASR
;
A
#
# COMPACT_ATOMS: atom_id res chain seq x y z
N GLY A 1 -3.64 22.50 -0.01
CA GLY A 1 -3.60 21.31 -0.88
C GLY A 1 -2.97 20.22 -0.07
N GLY A 2 -3.64 19.08 0.08
CA GLY A 2 -3.03 17.93 0.75
C GLY A 2 -2.06 17.27 -0.22
N ASP A 3 -0.81 17.09 0.19
CA ASP A 3 0.16 16.33 -0.59
C ASP A 3 -0.38 14.92 -0.77
N ALA A 4 -0.65 14.54 -2.01
CA ALA A 4 -1.16 13.21 -2.32
C ALA A 4 -0.04 12.19 -2.08
N LEU A 5 -0.29 11.19 -1.23
CA LEU A 5 0.59 10.04 -1.07
C LEU A 5 0.78 9.35 -2.42
N ARG A 6 2.02 9.28 -2.92
CA ARG A 6 2.33 8.67 -4.22
C ARG A 6 2.92 7.28 -4.03
N HIS A 7 2.36 6.33 -4.77
CA HIS A 7 2.94 5.00 -4.95
C HIS A 7 3.82 5.01 -6.20
N ALA A 8 4.85 4.17 -6.22
CA ALA A 8 5.66 3.96 -7.42
C ALA A 8 5.61 2.50 -7.87
N HIS A 9 5.58 2.31 -9.17
CA HIS A 9 5.55 1.00 -9.80
C HIS A 9 6.68 0.90 -10.79
N VAL A 10 7.53 -0.11 -10.64
CA VAL A 10 8.67 -0.36 -11.52
C VAL A 10 8.45 -1.67 -12.21
N LEU A 11 8.35 -1.60 -13.53
CA LEU A 11 8.28 -2.76 -14.39
C LEU A 11 9.70 -3.21 -14.72
N VAL A 12 10.07 -4.40 -14.25
CA VAL A 12 11.37 -5.02 -14.46
C VAL A 12 11.24 -5.98 -15.64
N ILE A 13 11.99 -5.73 -16.71
CA ILE A 13 11.97 -6.56 -17.94
C ILE A 13 13.41 -6.70 -18.43
N ALA A 14 13.76 -7.91 -18.89
CA ALA A 14 15.02 -8.19 -19.58
C ALA A 14 16.26 -7.74 -18.79
N LEU A 15 16.20 -7.83 -17.45
CA LEU A 15 17.28 -7.45 -16.58
C LEU A 15 18.36 -8.54 -16.62
N ALA A 16 19.48 -8.23 -17.30
CA ALA A 16 20.56 -9.20 -17.55
C ALA A 16 21.43 -9.54 -16.31
N ALA A 17 21.45 -8.66 -15.31
CA ALA A 17 22.24 -8.79 -14.09
C ALA A 17 21.49 -8.16 -12.90
N PRO A 18 21.78 -8.52 -11.64
CA PRO A 18 21.10 -7.94 -10.50
C PRO A 18 21.16 -6.40 -10.50
N PHE A 19 20.09 -5.75 -10.08
CA PHE A 19 20.02 -4.29 -10.01
C PHE A 19 19.52 -3.83 -8.64
N ALA A 20 20.29 -2.94 -8.01
CA ALA A 20 19.91 -2.30 -6.76
C ALA A 20 19.08 -1.04 -7.08
N LEU A 21 17.76 -1.16 -7.04
CA LEU A 21 16.86 -0.03 -7.21
C LEU A 21 16.86 0.83 -5.94
N ALA A 22 17.36 2.07 -6.03
CA ALA A 22 17.35 3.07 -4.97
C ALA A 22 16.29 4.16 -5.22
N PRO A 23 15.88 4.93 -4.19
CA PRO A 23 14.98 6.09 -4.34
C PRO A 23 15.42 7.07 -5.44
N SER A 24 16.72 7.39 -5.50
CA SER A 24 17.32 8.26 -6.52
C SER A 24 17.09 7.84 -7.99
N HIS A 25 16.68 6.59 -8.25
CA HIS A 25 16.33 6.12 -9.60
C HIS A 25 14.91 6.47 -10.03
N LEU A 26 14.07 6.96 -9.12
CA LEU A 26 12.66 7.16 -9.36
C LEU A 26 12.34 8.67 -9.39
N PRO A 27 11.48 9.14 -10.32
CA PRO A 27 11.10 10.54 -10.41
C PRO A 27 10.03 10.87 -9.36
N LEU A 28 10.33 10.61 -8.08
CA LEU A 28 9.33 10.64 -7.02
C LEU A 28 9.46 11.89 -6.16
N ASP A 29 8.31 12.41 -5.77
CA ASP A 29 8.16 13.24 -4.58
C ASP A 29 8.20 12.34 -3.31
N ILE A 30 9.15 11.39 -3.24
CA ILE A 30 9.38 10.53 -2.06
C ILE A 30 9.70 11.40 -0.85
N ASP A 31 10.35 12.55 -1.08
CA ASP A 31 10.86 13.44 -0.06
C ASP A 31 9.78 14.40 0.51
N SER A 32 8.49 14.12 0.28
CA SER A 32 7.44 14.90 0.94
C SER A 32 7.60 14.77 2.47
N PRO A 33 7.61 15.87 3.23
CA PRO A 33 7.73 15.81 4.69
C PRO A 33 6.57 15.08 5.36
N ALA A 34 5.47 14.83 4.64
CA ALA A 34 4.36 14.00 5.09
C ALA A 34 4.64 12.49 5.02
N VAL A 35 5.66 12.08 4.27
CA VAL A 35 6.07 10.68 4.09
C VAL A 35 7.44 10.47 4.69
N VAL A 36 7.48 9.77 5.83
CA VAL A 36 8.72 9.58 6.58
C VAL A 36 9.46 8.32 6.12
N GLU A 37 8.74 7.31 5.64
CA GLU A 37 9.28 6.01 5.26
C GLU A 37 8.48 5.39 4.11
N HIS A 38 9.18 4.64 3.26
CA HIS A 38 8.59 3.78 2.24
C HIS A 38 8.99 2.33 2.47
N VAL A 39 8.14 1.44 1.98
CA VAL A 39 8.50 0.03 1.78
C VAL A 39 8.41 -0.33 0.31
N ALA A 40 9.25 -1.27 -0.09
CA ALA A 40 9.19 -1.88 -1.40
C ALA A 40 8.87 -3.36 -1.26
N TRP A 41 8.16 -3.89 -2.25
CA TRP A 41 7.89 -5.31 -2.40
C TRP A 41 7.71 -5.66 -3.89
N LEU A 42 7.91 -6.92 -4.26
CA LEU A 42 7.82 -7.40 -5.64
C LEU A 42 6.57 -8.26 -5.85
N THR A 43 5.94 -8.07 -7.01
CA THR A 43 4.82 -8.85 -7.52
C THR A 43 5.14 -9.41 -8.91
N PHE A 44 4.42 -10.48 -9.26
CA PHE A 44 4.40 -11.31 -10.49
C PHE A 44 5.18 -10.88 -11.77
N PRO A 45 5.67 -11.84 -12.59
CA PRO A 45 5.95 -13.23 -12.26
C PRO A 45 7.37 -13.44 -11.68
N ALA A 46 7.44 -13.48 -10.34
CA ALA A 46 8.24 -14.49 -9.65
C ALA A 46 7.31 -15.25 -8.69
N ASN A 47 6.37 -15.96 -9.31
CA ASN A 47 5.70 -17.19 -8.87
C ASN A 47 4.92 -17.31 -7.53
N ARG A 48 4.47 -16.20 -6.92
CA ARG A 48 3.18 -15.99 -6.20
C ARG A 48 3.38 -14.92 -5.11
N SER A 49 2.87 -13.70 -5.35
CA SER A 49 2.65 -12.60 -4.39
C SER A 49 3.50 -12.58 -3.10
N ARG A 50 4.82 -12.73 -3.15
CA ARG A 50 5.68 -12.68 -1.95
C ARG A 50 7.11 -12.24 -2.29
N GLY A 51 7.30 -10.96 -2.60
CA GLY A 51 8.55 -10.30 -2.25
C GLY A 51 8.52 -9.89 -0.77
N PRO A 52 9.66 -9.84 -0.06
CA PRO A 52 9.68 -9.32 1.31
C PRO A 52 9.24 -7.85 1.29
N LEU A 53 8.33 -7.48 2.18
CA LEU A 53 8.09 -6.08 2.52
C LEU A 53 9.30 -5.59 3.27
N GLN A 54 10.09 -4.76 2.62
CA GLN A 54 11.33 -4.24 3.17
C GLN A 54 11.35 -2.71 3.14
N PRO A 55 12.06 -2.07 4.08
CA PRO A 55 12.35 -0.65 3.99
C PRO A 55 12.94 -0.30 2.62
N PHE A 56 12.56 0.86 2.08
CA PHE A 56 13.07 1.37 0.82
C PHE A 56 13.75 2.72 1.06
N SER A 57 15.08 2.74 1.01
CA SER A 57 15.91 3.92 1.22
C SER A 57 17.23 3.79 0.44
N GLU A 58 18.03 4.84 0.40
CA GLU A 58 19.37 4.80 -0.21
C GLU A 58 20.29 3.75 0.45
N SER A 59 20.19 3.58 1.77
CA SER A 59 20.95 2.54 2.51
C SER A 59 20.32 1.15 2.41
N THR A 60 19.10 1.04 1.89
CA THR A 60 18.35 -0.21 1.80
C THR A 60 17.61 -0.26 0.44
N PRO A 61 18.37 -0.36 -0.67
CA PRO A 61 17.77 -0.43 -1.99
C PRO A 61 17.07 -1.78 -2.22
N LEU A 62 16.08 -1.78 -3.09
CA LEU A 62 15.41 -3.00 -3.53
C LEU A 62 16.31 -3.79 -4.47
N GLN A 63 16.63 -5.04 -4.09
CA GLN A 63 17.43 -5.94 -4.92
C GLN A 63 16.54 -6.62 -5.94
N LEU A 64 16.70 -6.25 -7.21
CA LEU A 64 16.02 -6.87 -8.34
C LEU A 64 16.89 -7.99 -8.90
N ALA A 65 16.35 -9.21 -8.91
CA ALA A 65 17.00 -10.35 -9.53
C ALA A 65 16.96 -10.22 -11.07
N PRO A 66 17.95 -10.78 -11.79
CA PRO A 66 17.89 -10.90 -13.24
C PRO A 66 16.58 -11.56 -13.68
N ASN A 67 15.98 -11.04 -14.76
CA ASN A 67 14.83 -11.65 -15.39
C ASN A 67 15.03 -11.66 -16.91
N LEU A 68 15.02 -12.85 -17.51
CA LEU A 68 15.27 -13.01 -18.94
C LEU A 68 14.11 -12.42 -19.75
N PHE A 69 14.23 -12.33 -21.08
CA PHE A 69 13.27 -11.64 -21.95
C PHE A 69 11.79 -12.09 -21.83
N ALA A 70 11.51 -13.28 -21.26
CA ALA A 70 10.15 -13.78 -21.04
C ALA A 70 9.64 -13.60 -19.60
N ASP A 71 10.51 -13.23 -18.66
CA ASP A 71 10.18 -13.04 -17.25
C ASP A 71 10.01 -11.54 -16.97
N THR A 72 8.92 -11.19 -16.29
CA THR A 72 8.67 -9.81 -15.86
C THR A 72 8.55 -9.78 -14.34
N ALA A 73 8.73 -8.62 -13.74
CA ALA A 73 8.37 -8.41 -12.34
C ALA A 73 7.88 -6.98 -12.17
N VAL A 74 6.99 -6.77 -11.21
CA VAL A 74 6.53 -5.44 -10.84
C VAL A 74 6.95 -5.16 -9.41
N ALA A 75 7.88 -4.24 -9.21
CA ALA A 75 8.14 -3.68 -7.90
C ALA A 75 7.08 -2.63 -7.58
N HIS A 76 6.51 -2.74 -6.40
CA HIS A 76 5.60 -1.73 -5.87
C HIS A 76 6.27 -1.10 -4.64
N ILE A 77 6.36 0.23 -4.66
CA ILE A 77 6.90 1.05 -3.59
C ILE A 77 5.75 1.87 -3.02
N SER A 78 5.52 1.71 -1.71
CA SER A 78 4.37 2.28 -1.02
C SER A 78 4.80 3.04 0.23
N PRO A 79 4.15 4.18 0.53
CA PRO A 79 4.40 4.92 1.77
C PRO A 79 3.86 4.15 2.98
N ILE A 80 4.52 4.29 4.12
CA ILE A 80 4.01 3.82 5.40
C ILE A 80 3.10 4.88 6.02
N VAL A 81 1.85 4.52 6.26
CA VAL A 81 0.92 5.33 7.06
C VAL A 81 1.10 4.93 8.52
N PRO A 82 1.48 5.87 9.42
CA PRO A 82 1.56 5.58 10.84
C PRO A 82 0.14 5.38 11.41
N LEU A 83 -0.05 4.31 12.17
CA LEU A 83 -1.23 4.02 12.96
C LEU A 83 -0.97 4.45 14.39
N THR A 84 -1.80 5.37 14.91
CA THR A 84 -1.70 5.77 16.31
C THR A 84 -2.28 4.65 17.18
N PRO A 85 -1.56 4.16 18.20
CA PRO A 85 -2.16 3.29 19.20
C PRO A 85 -3.39 3.98 19.80
N LEU A 86 -4.47 3.23 19.97
CA LEU A 86 -5.59 3.67 20.81
C LEU A 86 -5.05 3.92 22.23
N VAL A 87 -5.34 5.10 22.79
CA VAL A 87 -4.98 5.62 24.14
C VAL A 87 -3.65 6.42 24.16
N GLU A 88 -3.55 7.71 24.50
CA GLU A 88 -4.49 8.70 25.09
C GLU A 88 -4.14 10.17 24.71
N SER A 89 -5.16 11.02 24.84
CA SER A 89 -5.29 12.45 24.51
C SER A 89 -4.05 13.38 24.35
N ALA A 90 -4.09 14.12 23.24
CA ALA A 90 -4.06 15.59 23.15
C ALA A 90 -2.94 16.37 23.86
N ALA A 91 -1.68 16.09 23.54
CA ALA A 91 -0.69 17.15 23.40
C ALA A 91 0.38 16.67 22.44
N PHE A 92 0.66 17.49 21.43
CA PHE A 92 1.64 17.22 20.37
C PHE A 92 2.98 16.74 20.96
N VAL A 93 3.31 15.47 20.76
CA VAL A 93 4.64 14.91 21.08
C VAL A 93 5.12 14.16 19.84
N ALA A 94 6.35 14.48 19.43
CA ALA A 94 7.11 13.94 18.31
C ALA A 94 6.87 12.43 18.05
N PRO A 95 7.00 11.95 16.79
CA PRO A 95 6.54 10.62 16.40
C PRO A 95 7.26 9.54 17.20
N ARG A 96 6.60 9.02 18.23
CA ARG A 96 6.90 7.67 18.69
C ARG A 96 6.56 6.77 17.52
N ALA A 97 7.56 6.06 17.04
CA ALA A 97 7.47 5.24 15.84
C ALA A 97 6.27 4.28 15.97
N ALA A 98 5.19 4.64 15.29
CA ALA A 98 3.87 4.09 15.49
C ALA A 98 3.75 2.73 14.78
N ALA A 99 2.66 2.00 15.03
CA ALA A 99 2.33 0.86 14.19
C ALA A 99 2.28 1.32 12.71
N GLY A 100 2.62 0.44 11.78
CA GLY A 100 2.70 0.80 10.36
C GLY A 100 1.56 0.18 9.58
N PHE A 101 1.02 0.92 8.63
CA PHE A 101 0.08 0.43 7.61
C PHE A 101 0.63 0.74 6.21
N VAL A 102 0.46 -0.19 5.28
CA VAL A 102 0.86 -0.04 3.87
C VAL A 102 -0.26 -0.54 2.98
N LEU A 103 -0.77 0.30 2.08
CA LEU A 103 -1.70 -0.12 1.04
C LEU A 103 -0.90 -0.75 -0.11
N LEU A 104 -1.13 -2.03 -0.37
CA LEU A 104 -0.42 -2.77 -1.41
C LEU A 104 -1.15 -2.76 -2.75
N GLY A 105 -2.43 -2.38 -2.75
CA GLY A 105 -3.25 -2.21 -3.94
C GLY A 105 -4.31 -3.29 -4.07
N GLU A 106 -4.68 -3.60 -5.31
CA GLU A 106 -5.66 -4.65 -5.62
C GLU A 106 -4.97 -5.95 -5.99
N LYS A 107 -5.38 -7.04 -5.35
CA LYS A 107 -4.85 -8.36 -5.65
C LYS A 107 -5.22 -8.79 -7.06
N GLY A 108 -4.25 -9.32 -7.80
CA GLY A 108 -4.46 -9.89 -9.12
C GLY A 108 -4.49 -8.88 -10.27
N LYS A 109 -4.15 -7.60 -10.02
CA LYS A 109 -4.00 -6.59 -11.07
C LYS A 109 -2.54 -6.15 -11.19
N LEU A 110 -2.02 -6.23 -12.42
CA LEU A 110 -0.68 -5.76 -12.80
C LEU A 110 -0.63 -4.25 -13.07
N VAL A 111 -1.79 -3.58 -12.98
CA VAL A 111 -1.94 -2.18 -13.31
C VAL A 111 -2.47 -1.48 -12.07
N PRO A 112 -1.68 -0.57 -11.50
CA PRO A 112 -1.98 0.00 -10.21
C PRO A 112 -2.97 1.13 -10.39
N ILE A 113 -4.05 1.05 -9.62
CA ILE A 113 -5.09 2.06 -9.61
C ILE A 113 -5.77 2.11 -10.97
N SER A 114 -6.82 1.31 -11.15
CA SER A 114 -7.89 1.75 -12.04
C SER A 114 -8.15 3.22 -11.69
N VAL A 115 -8.14 4.11 -12.69
CA VAL A 115 -8.44 5.55 -12.52
C VAL A 115 -9.77 5.81 -11.78
N HIS A 116 -10.53 4.75 -11.50
CA HIS A 116 -11.78 4.74 -10.79
C HIS A 116 -11.74 4.19 -9.36
N ARG A 117 -10.64 3.69 -8.78
CA ARG A 117 -10.75 2.85 -7.57
C ARG A 117 -10.45 3.51 -6.24
N PHE A 118 -9.19 3.76 -5.91
CA PHE A 118 -8.86 4.33 -4.60
C PHE A 118 -9.16 5.83 -4.59
N VAL A 119 -10.28 6.21 -3.99
CA VAL A 119 -10.74 7.61 -3.91
C VAL A 119 -10.13 8.33 -2.71
N SER A 120 -9.98 7.62 -1.58
CA SER A 120 -9.37 8.18 -0.37
C SER A 120 -8.80 7.08 0.51
N LEU A 121 -7.74 7.42 1.24
CA LEU A 121 -7.12 6.61 2.29
C LEU A 121 -7.05 7.47 3.55
N LEU A 122 -7.79 7.13 4.59
CA LEU A 122 -7.85 7.93 5.82
C LEU A 122 -7.70 7.03 7.04
N PRO A 123 -6.93 7.43 8.06
CA PRO A 123 -7.02 6.79 9.37
C PRO A 123 -8.48 6.81 9.86
N SER A 124 -8.93 5.72 10.47
CA SER A 124 -10.23 5.70 11.14
C SER A 124 -10.24 6.72 12.27
N ALA A 125 -11.44 7.16 12.70
CA ALA A 125 -11.59 8.09 13.82
C ALA A 125 -10.91 7.61 15.12
N ARG A 126 -10.69 6.29 15.24
CA ARG A 126 -10.04 5.64 16.37
C ARG A 126 -8.51 5.48 16.19
N GLY A 127 -7.96 5.76 15.03
CA GLY A 127 -6.52 5.62 14.72
C GLY A 127 -6.02 4.18 14.58
N SER A 128 -6.83 3.18 14.94
CA SER A 128 -6.48 1.76 14.93
C SER A 128 -6.78 1.01 13.64
N ASP A 129 -7.26 1.71 12.62
CA ASP A 129 -7.67 1.14 11.34
C ASP A 129 -7.51 2.20 10.25
N VAL A 130 -7.53 1.77 9.00
CA VAL A 130 -7.50 2.60 7.82
C VAL A 130 -8.75 2.35 6.99
N VAL A 131 -9.42 3.45 6.64
CA VAL A 131 -10.62 3.46 5.82
C VAL A 131 -10.23 3.80 4.39
N VAL A 132 -10.59 2.90 3.48
CA VAL A 132 -10.40 3.08 2.04
C VAL A 132 -11.74 3.32 1.38
N SER A 133 -11.86 4.42 0.64
CA SER A 133 -12.99 4.64 -0.25
C SER A 133 -12.66 4.10 -1.64
N LEU A 134 -13.53 3.23 -2.14
CA LEU A 134 -13.42 2.57 -3.43
C LEU A 134 -14.51 3.06 -4.39
N ARG A 135 -14.20 3.17 -5.68
CA ARG A 135 -15.19 3.29 -6.76
C ARG A 135 -14.95 2.22 -7.83
N GLY A 136 -15.99 1.80 -8.53
CA GLY A 136 -15.90 0.75 -9.56
C GLY A 136 -17.25 0.51 -10.21
N ASP A 137 -17.34 -0.57 -11.00
CA ASP A 137 -18.60 -0.96 -11.61
C ASP A 137 -19.52 -1.63 -10.58
N PRO A 138 -20.85 -1.41 -10.63
CA PRO A 138 -21.78 -2.11 -9.75
C PRO A 138 -21.59 -3.64 -9.76
N SER A 139 -21.63 -4.25 -8.57
CA SER A 139 -21.41 -5.69 -8.33
C SER A 139 -19.99 -6.18 -8.61
N GLU A 140 -19.06 -5.29 -8.95
CA GLU A 140 -17.66 -5.68 -9.05
C GLU A 140 -17.12 -6.17 -7.70
N VAL A 141 -16.32 -7.24 -7.76
CA VAL A 141 -15.58 -7.76 -6.61
C VAL A 141 -14.13 -7.30 -6.67
N VAL A 142 -13.70 -6.59 -5.63
CA VAL A 142 -12.33 -6.09 -5.48
C VAL A 142 -11.71 -6.69 -4.24
N GLU A 143 -10.52 -7.29 -4.34
CA GLU A 143 -9.74 -7.71 -3.17
C GLU A 143 -8.60 -6.72 -2.95
N VAL A 144 -8.65 -5.96 -1.87
CA VAL A 144 -7.63 -4.99 -1.48
C VAL A 144 -6.61 -5.68 -0.60
N GLU A 145 -5.34 -5.61 -0.96
CA GLU A 145 -4.22 -6.17 -0.22
C GLU A 145 -3.48 -5.04 0.54
N PHE A 146 -3.05 -5.35 1.76
CA PHE A 146 -2.38 -4.40 2.64
C PHE A 146 -1.39 -5.11 3.56
N ALA A 147 -0.54 -4.34 4.21
CA ALA A 147 0.35 -4.83 5.25
C ALA A 147 0.24 -3.98 6.52
N THR A 148 0.42 -4.64 7.66
CA THR A 148 0.47 -3.99 8.97
C THR A 148 1.62 -4.50 9.81
N ARG A 149 2.18 -3.64 10.66
CA ARG A 149 3.09 -4.04 11.75
C ARG A 149 2.66 -3.41 13.05
N ALA A 150 2.71 -4.17 14.15
CA ALA A 150 2.28 -3.68 15.47
C ALA A 150 3.29 -2.69 16.10
N ALA A 151 4.55 -2.73 15.66
CA ALA A 151 5.63 -1.84 16.08
C ALA A 151 6.65 -1.71 14.93
N PRO A 152 7.53 -0.70 14.92
CA PRO A 152 8.51 -0.49 13.86
C PRO A 152 9.44 -1.68 13.61
N SER A 153 9.84 -2.37 14.67
CA SER A 153 10.70 -3.55 14.64
C SER A 153 9.94 -4.86 14.45
N ALA A 154 8.60 -4.84 14.44
CA ALA A 154 7.80 -6.04 14.23
C ALA A 154 7.76 -6.41 12.74
N GLU A 155 7.63 -7.71 12.46
CA GLU A 155 7.44 -8.20 11.10
C GLU A 155 6.14 -7.68 10.49
N TRP A 156 6.18 -7.46 9.17
CA TRP A 156 4.99 -7.12 8.41
C TRP A 156 4.04 -8.32 8.31
N THR A 157 2.79 -8.11 8.68
CA THR A 157 1.70 -9.05 8.47
C THR A 157 0.89 -8.62 7.25
N LEU A 158 0.73 -9.51 6.28
CA LEU A 158 -0.12 -9.29 5.11
C LEU A 158 -1.58 -9.57 5.45
N GLY A 159 -2.47 -8.71 4.97
CA GLY A 159 -3.90 -8.86 5.06
C GLY A 159 -4.59 -8.55 3.73
N SER A 160 -5.82 -9.03 3.57
CA SER A 160 -6.68 -8.60 2.48
C SER A 160 -8.13 -8.46 2.91
N VAL A 161 -8.86 -7.59 2.22
CA VAL A 161 -10.30 -7.42 2.39
C VAL A 161 -10.99 -7.51 1.04
N LYS A 162 -12.08 -8.27 0.98
CA LYS A 162 -12.90 -8.41 -0.22
C LYS A 162 -14.07 -7.43 -0.14
N CYS A 163 -14.21 -6.63 -1.18
CA CYS A 163 -15.22 -5.61 -1.34
C CYS A 163 -16.11 -5.93 -2.52
N VAL A 164 -17.42 -5.74 -2.35
CA VAL A 164 -18.37 -5.72 -3.45
C VAL A 164 -18.79 -4.27 -3.66
N ILE A 165 -18.58 -3.75 -4.87
CA ILE A 165 -18.96 -2.40 -5.22
C ILE A 165 -20.49 -2.31 -5.30
N GLY A 166 -21.06 -1.35 -4.57
CA GLY A 166 -22.51 -1.16 -4.52
C GLY A 166 -23.09 -0.62 -5.84
N ALA A 167 -24.42 -0.57 -5.92
CA ALA A 167 -25.14 -0.05 -7.09
C ALA A 167 -24.77 1.41 -7.44
N GLY A 168 -24.37 2.22 -6.45
CA GLY A 168 -23.86 3.57 -6.65
C GLY A 168 -22.43 3.66 -7.19
N GLY A 169 -21.79 2.52 -7.50
CA GLY A 169 -20.43 2.45 -8.01
C GLY A 169 -19.37 2.74 -6.94
N THR A 170 -19.67 2.56 -5.65
CA THR A 170 -18.77 2.88 -4.53
C THR A 170 -18.83 1.85 -3.40
N ALA A 171 -17.72 1.68 -2.69
CA ALA A 171 -17.62 0.90 -1.45
C ALA A 171 -16.66 1.55 -0.43
N ILE A 172 -16.80 1.20 0.84
CA ILE A 172 -15.92 1.62 1.93
C ILE A 172 -15.36 0.37 2.60
N ALA A 173 -14.04 0.26 2.65
CA ALA A 173 -13.33 -0.84 3.28
C ALA A 173 -12.68 -0.39 4.60
N GLN A 174 -12.91 -1.14 5.67
CA GLN A 174 -12.16 -1.09 6.93
C GLN A 174 -11.19 -2.26 6.92
N LEU A 175 -9.90 -1.95 6.75
CA LEU A 175 -8.91 -2.95 6.36
C LEU A 175 -8.55 -3.89 7.52
N ILE A 176 -8.23 -3.34 8.68
CA ILE A 176 -7.87 -4.12 9.88
C ILE A 176 -9.10 -4.79 10.47
N GLY A 177 -10.26 -4.11 10.44
CA GLY A 177 -11.53 -4.73 10.78
C GLY A 177 -12.01 -5.81 9.81
N GLY A 178 -11.39 -5.91 8.61
CA GLY A 178 -11.75 -6.88 7.58
C GLY A 178 -13.17 -6.72 7.04
N THR A 179 -13.77 -5.53 7.15
CA THR A 179 -15.14 -5.28 6.69
C THR A 179 -15.17 -4.40 5.45
N CYS A 180 -16.14 -4.65 4.57
CA CYS A 180 -16.39 -3.79 3.44
C CYS A 180 -17.87 -3.70 3.15
N ALA A 181 -18.37 -2.48 2.89
CA ALA A 181 -19.77 -2.22 2.63
C ALA A 181 -19.95 -1.20 1.49
N PRO A 182 -21.07 -1.24 0.75
CA PRO A 182 -21.46 -0.17 -0.16
C PRO A 182 -21.48 1.19 0.56
N ALA A 183 -20.97 2.25 -0.08
CA ALA A 183 -21.09 3.58 0.50
C ALA A 183 -22.58 3.98 0.59
N GLY A 184 -23.01 4.49 1.76
CA GLY A 184 -24.42 4.87 1.99
C GLY A 184 -25.31 3.76 2.57
N ALA A 185 -24.79 2.55 2.78
CA ALA A 185 -25.43 1.59 3.67
C ALA A 185 -25.18 2.00 5.13
N SER A 186 -25.93 2.99 5.63
CA SER A 186 -25.99 3.26 7.06
C SER A 186 -26.46 2.00 7.79
N ARG A 187 -25.63 1.50 8.72
CA ARG A 187 -26.01 0.43 9.66
C ARG A 187 -27.09 0.91 10.61
#